data_AF-A0A919XTG7-F1
#
_entry.id   AF-A0A919XTG7-F1
#
_cell.length_a   1.000
_cell.length_b   1.000
_cell.length_c   1.000
_cell.angle_alpha   90.00
_cell.angle_beta   90.00
_cell.angle_gamma   90.00
#
_symmetry.space_group_name_H-M   'P 1'
#
loop_
_entity.id
_entity.type
_entity.pdbx_description
1 polymer ?
#
loop_
_entity_poly.entity_id
_entity_poly.type
_entity_poly.pdbx_seq_one_letter_code
_entity_poly.pdbx_strand_id
1 'polypeptide(L)'
;MGIINLQIDQSYLEKAVAELSLHGFPSTGILRKLFNAFSGNVEHSRKMQSMINWIDLLEKKYRETTTSIVYGLAHFIKQQEDGAFSQSQPFYFPSTSYFTEDAVTRSFALSEKLAQLLNVFEELGVLESGPSYKAVSFSKISNMTKIDLSALDTSLKNLNPERHAHTHGMTPEMTRHQITGVFAGSINGERPIEVIMHGIDESKLPVTPYQQLFRCKDVMDKFTTAVSKVFEAIEQSLEPEE
;
A
#
# COMPACT_ATOMS: atom_id res chain seq x y z
N MET A 1 0.17 26.96 -11.88
CA MET A 1 -0.36 25.80 -11.14
C MET A 1 -1.80 25.61 -11.54
N GLY A 2 -2.15 24.48 -12.15
CA GLY A 2 -3.56 24.15 -12.40
C GLY A 2 -4.22 23.71 -11.11
N ILE A 3 -5.47 24.13 -10.89
CA ILE A 3 -6.29 23.67 -9.76
C ILE A 3 -6.72 22.22 -10.08
N ILE A 4 -6.38 21.26 -9.20
CA ILE A 4 -6.90 19.89 -9.31
C ILE A 4 -8.31 19.88 -8.72
N ASN A 5 -9.32 19.57 -9.54
CA ASN A 5 -10.68 19.41 -9.03
C ASN A 5 -10.82 18.03 -8.38
N LEU A 6 -10.92 18.02 -7.05
CA LEU A 6 -11.12 16.82 -6.25
C LEU A 6 -12.60 16.52 -5.99
N GLN A 7 -13.50 17.43 -6.37
CA GLN A 7 -14.93 17.21 -6.21
C GLN A 7 -15.39 16.05 -7.08
N ILE A 8 -16.15 15.15 -6.46
CA ILE A 8 -16.72 13.99 -7.10
C ILE A 8 -18.11 13.75 -6.54
N ASP A 9 -19.05 13.37 -7.42
CA ASP A 9 -20.42 13.13 -7.02
C ASP A 9 -20.51 11.87 -6.16
N GLN A 10 -21.41 11.89 -5.18
CA GLN A 10 -21.63 10.81 -4.23
C GLN A 10 -21.92 9.47 -4.92
N SER A 11 -22.60 9.48 -6.07
CA SER A 11 -22.91 8.28 -6.85
C SER A 11 -21.66 7.53 -7.31
N TYR A 12 -20.59 8.23 -7.69
CA TYR A 12 -19.32 7.60 -8.07
C TYR A 12 -18.58 7.02 -6.86
N LEU A 13 -18.67 7.69 -5.71
CA LEU A 13 -18.13 7.16 -4.45
C LEU A 13 -18.84 5.87 -4.05
N GLU A 14 -20.16 5.80 -4.19
CA GLU A 14 -20.96 4.59 -3.90
C GLU A 14 -20.61 3.44 -4.85
N LYS A 15 -20.44 3.72 -6.15
CA LYS A 15 -19.95 2.73 -7.13
C LYS A 15 -18.58 2.20 -6.73
N ALA A 16 -17.64 3.10 -6.39
CA ALA A 16 -16.29 2.72 -6.00
C ALA A 16 -16.28 1.88 -4.71
N VAL A 17 -17.08 2.23 -3.70
CA VAL A 17 -17.22 1.45 -2.47
C VAL A 17 -17.77 0.05 -2.76
N ALA A 18 -18.80 -0.05 -3.60
CA ALA A 18 -19.37 -1.33 -4.00
C ALA A 18 -18.36 -2.21 -4.76
N GLU A 19 -17.62 -1.62 -5.69
CA GLU A 19 -16.61 -2.34 -6.48
C GLU A 19 -15.42 -2.78 -5.63
N LEU A 20 -14.95 -1.92 -4.72
CA LEU A 20 -13.82 -2.23 -3.85
C LEU A 20 -14.20 -3.23 -2.76
N SER A 21 -15.43 -3.20 -2.22
CA SER A 21 -15.87 -4.12 -1.15
C SER A 21 -14.84 -4.26 -0.01
N LEU A 22 -14.21 -3.14 0.39
CA LEU A 22 -13.15 -3.13 1.42
C LEU A 22 -13.71 -3.52 2.79
N HIS A 23 -12.96 -4.35 3.51
CA HIS A 23 -13.30 -4.68 4.89
C HIS A 23 -13.17 -3.47 5.81
N GLY A 24 -13.97 -3.43 6.89
CA GLY A 24 -13.80 -2.46 7.96
C GLY A 24 -12.52 -2.72 8.75
N PHE A 25 -12.03 -1.70 9.46
CA PHE A 25 -10.95 -1.90 10.44
C PHE A 25 -11.41 -2.89 11.53
N PRO A 26 -10.56 -3.83 11.99
CA PRO A 26 -10.93 -4.76 13.05
C PRO A 26 -11.44 -4.07 14.32
N SER A 27 -12.38 -4.72 15.01
CA SER A 27 -13.02 -4.15 16.21
C SER A 27 -11.98 -3.80 17.27
N THR A 28 -12.04 -2.57 17.78
CA THR A 28 -11.15 -2.07 18.84
C THR A 28 -11.61 -2.45 20.25
N GLY A 29 -12.39 -3.53 20.40
CA GLY A 29 -12.78 -4.08 21.71
C GLY A 29 -11.59 -4.37 22.63
N ILE A 30 -10.42 -4.67 22.03
CA ILE A 30 -9.14 -4.81 22.71
C ILE A 30 -8.72 -3.57 23.50
N LEU A 31 -9.10 -2.35 23.08
CA LEU A 31 -8.79 -1.11 23.81
C LEU A 31 -9.36 -1.14 25.22
N ARG A 32 -10.58 -1.65 25.41
CA ARG A 32 -11.19 -1.77 26.74
C ARG A 32 -10.43 -2.76 27.62
N LYS A 33 -9.97 -3.88 27.06
CA LYS A 33 -9.14 -4.86 27.77
C LYS A 33 -7.79 -4.25 28.17
N LEU A 34 -7.15 -3.51 27.26
CA LEU A 34 -5.93 -2.75 27.54
C LEU A 34 -6.14 -1.71 28.65
N PHE A 35 -7.24 -0.95 28.62
CA PHE A 35 -7.59 0.01 29.68
C PHE A 35 -7.79 -0.67 31.05
N ASN A 36 -8.43 -1.84 31.08
CA ASN A 36 -8.63 -2.59 32.32
C ASN A 36 -7.31 -3.15 32.90
N ALA A 37 -6.33 -3.43 32.04
CA ALA A 37 -5.01 -3.94 32.42
C ALA A 37 -4.05 -2.86 32.98
N PHE A 38 -4.48 -1.60 33.09
CA PHE A 38 -3.64 -0.50 33.61
C PHE A 38 -3.18 -0.67 35.07
N SER A 39 -3.71 -1.63 35.82
CA SER A 39 -3.47 -1.84 37.25
C SER A 39 -2.11 -2.44 37.62
N GLY A 40 -1.16 -2.49 36.68
CA GLY A 40 0.22 -2.99 36.89
C GLY A 40 1.23 -1.94 37.39
N ASN A 41 2.52 -2.27 37.28
CA ASN A 41 3.62 -1.35 37.55
C ASN A 41 3.72 -0.23 36.46
N VAL A 42 4.46 0.84 36.74
CA VAL A 42 4.56 2.04 35.87
C VAL A 42 4.99 1.70 34.44
N GLU A 43 5.88 0.72 34.28
CA GLU A 43 6.38 0.27 32.99
C GLU A 43 5.30 -0.45 32.17
N HIS A 44 4.54 -1.34 32.82
CA HIS A 44 3.39 -2.03 32.24
C HIS A 44 2.31 -1.03 31.79
N SER A 45 1.94 -0.06 32.63
CA SER A 45 0.96 0.98 32.26
C SER A 45 1.45 1.84 31.08
N ARG A 46 2.76 2.12 30.97
CA ARG A 46 3.33 2.87 29.84
C ARG A 46 3.27 2.07 28.54
N LYS A 47 3.56 0.77 28.58
CA LYS A 47 3.42 -0.14 27.44
C LYS A 47 1.96 -0.19 26.95
N MET A 48 1.00 -0.37 27.86
CA MET A 48 -0.43 -0.39 27.53
C MET A 48 -0.89 0.92 26.89
N GLN A 49 -0.50 2.08 27.45
CA GLN A 49 -0.81 3.37 26.86
C GLN A 49 -0.20 3.54 25.46
N SER A 50 1.02 3.07 25.25
CA SER A 50 1.68 3.13 23.94
C SER A 50 0.95 2.27 22.91
N MET A 51 0.53 1.05 23.27
CA MET A 51 -0.27 0.21 22.39
C MET A 51 -1.61 0.85 22.03
N ILE A 52 -2.31 1.45 22.99
CA ILE A 52 -3.57 2.20 22.73
C ILE A 52 -3.33 3.32 21.71
N ASN A 53 -2.30 4.14 21.93
CA ASN A 53 -1.97 5.25 21.02
C ASN A 53 -1.69 4.75 19.59
N TRP A 54 -1.00 3.62 19.46
CA TRP A 54 -0.72 3.03 18.16
C TRP A 54 -1.97 2.43 17.50
N ILE A 55 -2.85 1.79 18.26
CA ILE A 55 -4.12 1.24 17.76
C ILE A 55 -5.03 2.38 17.24
N ASP A 56 -5.17 3.47 18.00
CA ASP A 56 -5.96 4.62 17.58
C ASP A 56 -5.39 5.27 16.30
N LEU A 57 -4.06 5.39 16.23
CA LEU A 57 -3.39 5.92 15.05
C LEU A 57 -3.56 5.00 13.83
N LEU A 58 -3.51 3.67 14.03
CA LEU A 58 -3.76 2.68 12.98
C LEU A 58 -5.17 2.82 12.42
N GLU A 59 -6.20 2.91 13.26
CA GLU A 59 -7.59 3.09 12.81
C GLU A 59 -7.77 4.39 12.02
N LYS A 60 -7.17 5.49 12.51
CA LYS A 60 -7.21 6.78 11.80
C LYS A 60 -6.53 6.68 10.43
N LYS A 61 -5.32 6.12 10.37
CA LYS A 61 -4.56 5.98 9.12
C LYS A 61 -5.18 4.97 8.16
N TYR A 62 -5.84 3.94 8.68
CA TYR A 62 -6.63 3.01 7.88
C TYR A 62 -7.75 3.76 7.14
N ARG A 63 -8.55 4.54 7.86
CA ARG A 63 -9.63 5.36 7.27
C ARG A 63 -9.12 6.35 6.22
N GLU A 64 -8.00 7.02 6.49
CA GLU A 64 -7.38 7.91 5.51
C GLU A 64 -6.96 7.14 4.25
N THR A 65 -6.37 5.95 4.40
CA THR A 65 -5.91 5.11 3.27
C THR A 65 -7.08 4.59 2.44
N THR A 66 -8.13 4.06 3.08
CA THR A 66 -9.33 3.60 2.37
C THR A 66 -10.02 4.75 1.64
N THR A 67 -10.02 5.96 2.22
CA THR A 67 -10.57 7.16 1.57
C THR A 67 -9.81 7.46 0.29
N SER A 68 -8.47 7.47 0.31
CA SER A 68 -7.67 7.71 -0.90
C SER A 68 -7.92 6.66 -1.98
N ILE A 69 -8.05 5.37 -1.62
CA ILE A 69 -8.37 4.30 -2.58
C ILE A 69 -9.75 4.51 -3.21
N VAL A 70 -10.78 4.77 -2.38
CA VAL A 70 -12.16 4.98 -2.86
C VAL A 70 -12.25 6.20 -3.76
N TYR A 71 -11.65 7.33 -3.37
CA TYR A 71 -11.65 8.53 -4.20
C TYR A 71 -10.88 8.33 -5.50
N GLY A 72 -9.75 7.61 -5.47
CA GLY A 72 -9.00 7.27 -6.67
C GLY A 72 -9.83 6.45 -7.66
N LEU A 73 -10.55 5.43 -7.17
CA LEU A 73 -11.39 4.60 -8.03
C LEU A 73 -12.61 5.38 -8.53
N ALA A 74 -13.23 6.20 -7.69
CA ALA A 74 -14.37 7.01 -8.11
C ALA A 74 -13.99 7.97 -9.25
N HIS A 75 -12.84 8.65 -9.15
CA HIS A 75 -12.33 9.51 -10.22
C HIS A 75 -12.01 8.72 -11.49
N PHE A 76 -11.50 7.50 -11.34
CA PHE A 76 -11.27 6.59 -12.47
C PHE A 76 -12.59 6.18 -13.16
N ILE A 77 -13.61 5.76 -12.42
CA ILE A 77 -14.92 5.39 -12.96
C ILE A 77 -15.56 6.56 -13.70
N LYS A 78 -15.56 7.75 -13.07
CA LYS A 78 -16.07 8.98 -13.69
C LYS A 78 -15.38 9.25 -15.03
N GLN A 79 -14.05 9.16 -15.06
CA GLN A 79 -13.27 9.36 -16.28
C GLN A 79 -13.64 8.35 -17.39
N GLN A 80 -13.89 7.09 -17.03
CA GLN A 80 -14.35 6.08 -17.99
C GLN A 80 -15.73 6.42 -18.55
N GLU A 81 -16.68 6.81 -17.70
CA GLU A 81 -18.04 7.15 -18.09
C GLU A 81 -18.12 8.45 -18.92
N ASP A 82 -17.23 9.42 -18.65
CA ASP A 82 -17.10 10.66 -19.42
C ASP A 82 -16.49 10.45 -20.83
N GLY A 83 -16.13 9.20 -21.19
CA GLY A 83 -15.55 8.88 -22.49
C GLY A 83 -14.14 9.43 -22.70
N ALA A 84 -13.48 9.88 -21.63
CA ALA A 84 -12.10 10.37 -21.64
C ALA A 84 -11.06 9.24 -21.79
N PHE A 85 -11.51 7.98 -21.82
CA PHE A 85 -10.68 6.83 -22.13
C PHE A 85 -10.46 6.69 -23.64
N SER A 86 -9.39 7.32 -24.13
CA SER A 86 -8.76 6.94 -25.39
C SER A 86 -7.56 6.04 -25.07
N GLN A 87 -7.35 4.95 -25.82
CA GLN A 87 -6.11 4.15 -25.76
C GLN A 87 -4.84 4.98 -25.99
N SER A 88 -4.96 6.20 -26.54
CA SER A 88 -3.88 7.15 -26.77
C SER A 88 -3.84 8.33 -25.79
N GLN A 89 -4.76 8.41 -24.81
CA GLN A 89 -4.71 9.46 -23.78
C GLN A 89 -3.82 9.02 -22.61
N PRO A 90 -3.06 9.97 -22.03
CA PRO A 90 -1.93 9.66 -21.18
C PRO A 90 -2.39 8.91 -19.94
N PHE A 91 -1.53 8.03 -19.46
CA PHE A 91 -1.56 7.34 -18.17
C PHE A 91 -1.73 8.28 -16.94
N TYR A 92 -2.01 9.57 -17.12
CA TYR A 92 -1.99 10.62 -16.11
C TYR A 92 -3.22 11.53 -16.20
N PHE A 93 -4.22 11.26 -15.35
CA PHE A 93 -5.29 12.20 -15.04
C PHE A 93 -5.04 12.78 -13.64
N PRO A 94 -4.93 14.11 -13.46
CA PRO A 94 -4.41 14.69 -12.21
C PRO A 94 -5.09 14.19 -10.93
N SER A 95 -6.42 14.10 -10.89
CA SER A 95 -7.16 13.65 -9.71
C SER A 95 -6.98 12.15 -9.45
N THR A 96 -7.11 11.32 -10.48
CA THR A 96 -6.92 9.86 -10.39
C THR A 96 -5.49 9.52 -9.98
N SER A 97 -4.50 10.14 -10.62
CA SER A 97 -3.09 9.98 -10.26
C SER A 97 -2.85 10.39 -8.82
N TYR A 98 -3.25 11.60 -8.41
CA TYR A 98 -3.07 12.10 -7.05
C TYR A 98 -3.53 11.09 -5.98
N PHE A 99 -4.77 10.59 -6.10
CA PHE A 99 -5.31 9.64 -5.12
C PHE A 99 -4.66 8.26 -5.20
N THR A 100 -4.25 7.82 -6.39
CA THR A 100 -3.56 6.53 -6.55
C THR A 100 -2.17 6.57 -5.91
N GLU A 101 -1.39 7.62 -6.16
CA GLU A 101 -0.05 7.79 -5.57
C GLU A 101 -0.12 7.93 -4.04
N ASP A 102 -1.10 8.70 -3.56
CA ASP A 102 -1.36 8.89 -2.14
C ASP A 102 -1.80 7.57 -1.48
N ALA A 103 -2.64 6.76 -2.13
CA ALA A 103 -3.03 5.44 -1.65
C ALA A 103 -1.84 4.47 -1.52
N VAL A 104 -0.93 4.44 -2.51
CA VAL A 104 0.29 3.63 -2.46
C VAL A 104 1.14 4.05 -1.26
N THR A 105 1.45 5.35 -1.15
CA THR A 105 2.28 5.90 -0.07
C THR A 105 1.70 5.59 1.31
N ARG A 106 0.38 5.76 1.46
CA ARG A 106 -0.33 5.48 2.71
C ARG A 106 -0.34 4.01 3.07
N SER A 107 -0.44 3.10 2.10
CA SER A 107 -0.42 1.65 2.34
C SER A 107 0.90 1.20 3.00
N PHE A 108 2.03 1.74 2.54
CA PHE A 108 3.33 1.49 3.19
C PHE A 108 3.43 2.16 4.57
N ALA A 109 3.04 3.44 4.67
CA ALA A 109 3.08 4.17 5.95
C ALA A 109 2.20 3.52 7.03
N LEU A 110 1.06 2.97 6.64
CA LEU A 110 0.14 2.23 7.51
C LEU A 110 0.78 0.93 8.00
N SER A 111 1.44 0.20 7.11
CA SER A 111 2.19 -1.02 7.46
C SER A 111 3.35 -0.72 8.42
N GLU A 112 4.03 0.40 8.24
CA GLU A 112 5.05 0.89 9.18
C GLU A 112 4.46 1.25 10.55
N LYS A 113 3.19 1.67 10.64
CA LYS A 113 2.52 1.88 11.93
C LYS A 113 2.19 0.56 12.61
N LEU A 114 1.83 -0.48 11.85
CA LEU A 114 1.62 -1.82 12.41
C LEU A 114 2.93 -2.38 12.96
N ALA A 115 4.04 -2.13 12.25
CA ALA A 115 5.38 -2.47 12.70
C ALA A 115 5.73 -1.80 14.05
N GLN A 116 5.30 -0.55 14.26
CA GLN A 116 5.48 0.15 15.53
C GLN A 116 4.67 -0.49 16.66
N LEU A 117 3.39 -0.82 16.42
CA LEU A 117 2.57 -1.53 17.40
C LEU A 117 3.24 -2.85 17.82
N LEU A 118 3.71 -3.64 16.86
CA LEU A 118 4.41 -4.90 17.11
C LEU A 118 5.72 -4.72 17.88
N ASN A 119 6.51 -3.71 17.52
CA ASN A 119 7.75 -3.37 18.22
C ASN A 119 7.51 -3.09 19.72
N VAL A 120 6.41 -2.38 20.03
CA VAL A 120 5.97 -2.12 21.41
C VAL A 120 5.42 -3.38 22.06
N PHE A 121 4.54 -4.11 21.38
CA PHE A 121 3.87 -5.29 21.94
C PHE A 121 4.85 -6.41 22.29
N GLU A 122 5.72 -6.80 21.36
CA GLU A 122 6.69 -7.89 21.52
C GLU A 122 8.03 -7.42 22.13
N GLU A 123 8.17 -6.13 22.47
CA GLU A 123 9.38 -5.56 23.06
C GLU A 123 10.66 -5.86 22.25
N LEU A 124 10.56 -5.78 20.91
CA LEU A 124 11.61 -6.22 19.97
C LEU A 124 12.89 -5.37 20.04
N GLY A 125 12.89 -4.29 20.82
CA GLY A 125 14.07 -3.44 21.06
C GLY A 125 14.58 -2.74 19.80
N VAL A 126 13.79 -2.67 18.73
CA VAL A 126 14.17 -1.93 17.53
C VAL A 126 14.09 -0.46 17.87
N LEU A 127 15.25 0.20 17.91
CA LEU A 127 15.38 1.61 18.24
C LEU A 127 14.45 2.46 17.36
N GLU A 128 13.42 3.00 17.99
CA GLU A 128 12.74 4.19 17.51
C GLU A 128 13.77 5.32 17.49
N SER A 129 14.12 5.83 16.31
CA SER A 129 15.10 6.91 16.23
C SER A 129 14.41 8.25 15.97
N GLY A 130 14.46 9.13 16.98
CA GLY A 130 14.40 10.60 16.82
C GLY A 130 13.30 11.34 17.61
N PRO A 131 13.45 12.66 17.79
CA PRO A 131 12.44 13.56 18.38
C PRO A 131 11.28 13.88 17.43
N SER A 132 11.39 13.47 16.16
CA SER A 132 10.37 13.51 15.11
C SER A 132 10.52 12.20 14.32
N TYR A 133 9.63 11.25 14.62
CA TYR A 133 9.74 9.81 14.39
C TYR A 133 10.29 9.38 13.01
N LYS A 134 11.37 8.58 12.99
CA LYS A 134 11.65 7.65 11.88
C LYS A 134 10.74 6.43 12.01
N ALA A 135 10.14 6.03 10.89
CA ALA A 135 9.30 4.84 10.81
C ALA A 135 10.14 3.55 11.00
N VAL A 136 9.62 2.61 11.79
CA VAL A 136 10.16 1.26 11.87
C VAL A 136 9.78 0.51 10.60
N SER A 137 10.77 -0.10 9.94
CA SER A 137 10.54 -0.86 8.71
C SER A 137 9.66 -2.08 8.99
N PHE A 138 8.53 -2.18 8.27
CA PHE A 138 7.65 -3.34 8.35
C PHE A 138 8.37 -4.64 8.01
N SER A 139 9.18 -4.65 6.93
CA SER A 139 9.94 -5.84 6.53
C SER A 139 10.88 -6.31 7.65
N LYS A 140 11.53 -5.39 8.37
CA LYS A 140 12.39 -5.75 9.51
C LYS A 140 11.59 -6.41 10.63
N ILE A 141 10.48 -5.80 11.04
CA ILE A 141 9.64 -6.34 12.13
C ILE A 141 8.99 -7.66 11.74
N SER A 142 8.54 -7.80 10.49
CA SER A 142 7.94 -9.03 9.98
C SER A 142 8.84 -10.27 10.12
N ASN A 143 10.18 -10.07 10.09
CA ASN A 143 11.15 -11.13 10.28
C ASN A 143 11.52 -11.38 11.75
N MET A 144 11.13 -10.48 12.65
CA MET A 144 11.43 -10.55 14.09
C MET A 144 10.23 -11.01 14.93
N THR A 145 9.02 -10.79 14.44
CA THR A 145 7.79 -11.16 15.14
C THR A 145 7.49 -12.65 15.04
N LYS A 146 6.79 -13.18 16.06
CA LYS A 146 6.25 -14.56 16.01
C LYS A 146 4.94 -14.63 15.24
N ILE A 147 4.29 -13.49 15.00
CA ILE A 147 3.02 -13.42 14.29
C ILE A 147 3.28 -13.54 12.78
N ASP A 148 2.57 -14.45 12.12
CA ASP A 148 2.70 -14.62 10.67
C ASP A 148 2.06 -13.45 9.91
N LEU A 149 2.93 -12.61 9.33
CA LEU A 149 2.63 -11.43 8.51
C LEU A 149 3.02 -11.61 7.03
N SER A 150 3.34 -12.83 6.60
CA SER A 150 3.89 -13.13 5.26
C SER A 150 2.97 -12.69 4.12
N ALA A 151 1.65 -12.83 4.30
CA ALA A 151 0.66 -12.41 3.32
C ALA A 151 0.68 -10.89 3.07
N LEU A 152 0.78 -10.10 4.14
CA LEU A 152 0.88 -8.64 4.03
C LEU A 152 2.22 -8.23 3.41
N ASP A 153 3.33 -8.83 3.83
CA ASP A 153 4.66 -8.55 3.25
C ASP A 153 4.70 -8.86 1.75
N THR A 154 4.10 -9.98 1.32
CA THR A 154 3.98 -10.34 -0.10
C THR A 154 3.17 -9.31 -0.89
N SER A 155 2.01 -8.88 -0.35
CA SER A 155 1.20 -7.85 -1.01
C SER A 155 1.95 -6.51 -1.14
N LEU A 156 2.73 -6.11 -0.12
CA LEU A 156 3.54 -4.89 -0.14
C LEU A 156 4.71 -4.99 -1.13
N LYS A 157 5.35 -6.17 -1.26
CA LYS A 157 6.39 -6.42 -2.27
C LYS A 157 5.84 -6.28 -3.68
N ASN A 158 4.61 -6.75 -3.92
CA ASN A 158 3.94 -6.60 -5.21
C ASN A 158 3.57 -5.15 -5.55
N LEU A 159 3.42 -4.29 -4.53
CA LEU A 159 3.17 -2.84 -4.66
C LEU A 159 4.45 -1.98 -4.66
N ASN A 160 5.61 -2.61 -4.45
CA ASN A 160 6.88 -1.89 -4.33
C ASN A 160 7.35 -1.23 -5.65
N PRO A 161 7.12 -1.80 -6.84
CA PRO A 161 7.44 -1.12 -8.10
C PRO A 161 6.78 0.26 -8.23
N GLU A 162 5.53 0.39 -7.81
CA GLU A 162 4.75 1.64 -7.80
C GLU A 162 5.39 2.64 -6.83
N ARG A 163 5.71 2.21 -5.60
CA ARG A 163 6.40 3.04 -4.60
C ARG A 163 7.71 3.64 -5.13
N HIS A 164 8.49 2.84 -5.88
CA HIS A 164 9.79 3.26 -6.42
C HIS A 164 9.67 4.14 -7.67
N ALA A 165 8.62 3.96 -8.48
CA ALA A 165 8.33 4.84 -9.61
C ALA A 165 8.07 6.30 -9.17
N HIS A 166 7.55 6.51 -7.95
CA HIS A 166 7.35 7.84 -7.37
C HIS A 166 8.63 8.46 -6.78
N THR A 167 9.52 7.63 -6.21
CA THR A 167 10.69 8.11 -5.44
C THR A 167 11.87 8.43 -6.35
N HIS A 168 12.03 7.65 -7.42
CA HIS A 168 13.00 7.91 -8.47
C HIS A 168 12.20 8.33 -9.69
N GLY A 169 12.04 9.65 -9.87
CA GLY A 169 11.44 10.20 -11.08
C GLY A 169 11.98 9.43 -12.29
N MET A 170 11.06 8.79 -13.02
CA MET A 170 11.35 7.74 -14.00
C MET A 170 12.69 7.96 -14.72
N THR A 171 13.63 7.06 -14.46
CA THR A 171 14.82 6.84 -15.29
C THR A 171 14.93 5.33 -15.52
N PRO A 172 15.52 4.84 -16.62
CA PRO A 172 14.94 4.77 -17.96
C PRO A 172 14.76 3.29 -18.34
N GLU A 173 14.17 2.46 -17.46
CA GLU A 173 14.03 1.03 -17.79
C GLU A 173 13.04 0.78 -18.94
N MET A 174 11.98 1.59 -19.07
CA MET A 174 11.08 1.57 -20.23
C MET A 174 11.79 1.91 -21.55
N THR A 175 12.89 2.66 -21.51
CA THR A 175 13.70 3.01 -22.70
C THR A 175 14.83 2.02 -22.96
N ARG A 176 15.01 0.98 -22.13
CA ARG A 176 15.92 -0.11 -22.46
C ARG A 176 15.24 -0.99 -23.50
N HIS A 177 15.57 -0.73 -24.76
CA HIS A 177 15.14 -1.54 -25.86
C HIS A 177 15.54 -3.00 -25.67
N GLN A 178 14.57 -3.91 -25.59
CA GLN A 178 14.85 -5.34 -25.65
C GLN A 178 14.96 -5.76 -27.13
N ILE A 179 15.90 -6.65 -27.44
CA ILE A 179 15.95 -7.27 -28.75
C ILE A 179 14.73 -8.19 -28.86
N THR A 180 13.75 -7.81 -29.67
CA THR A 180 12.52 -8.58 -29.90
C THR A 180 12.66 -9.63 -30.99
N GLY A 181 13.73 -9.55 -31.78
CA GLY A 181 14.11 -10.56 -32.76
C GLY A 181 15.39 -10.19 -33.51
N VAL A 182 16.11 -11.21 -33.95
CA VAL A 182 17.23 -11.08 -34.90
C VAL A 182 16.83 -11.84 -36.16
N PHE A 183 16.70 -11.14 -37.27
CA PHE A 183 16.34 -11.73 -38.56
C PHE A 183 17.48 -11.55 -39.55
N ALA A 184 17.79 -12.62 -40.29
CA ALA A 184 18.68 -12.54 -41.44
C ALA A 184 17.87 -12.02 -42.64
N GLY A 185 18.15 -10.78 -43.07
CA GLY A 185 17.57 -10.19 -44.27
C GLY A 185 18.63 -10.00 -45.36
N SER A 186 18.19 -9.84 -46.61
CA SER A 186 19.06 -9.43 -47.72
C SER A 186 18.66 -8.02 -48.16
N ILE A 187 19.60 -7.08 -48.12
CA ILE A 187 19.45 -5.80 -48.81
C ILE A 187 20.27 -5.91 -50.10
N ASN A 188 19.62 -5.73 -51.25
CA ASN A 188 20.23 -5.78 -52.58
C ASN A 188 20.94 -7.10 -52.93
N GLY A 189 20.49 -8.24 -52.40
CA GLY A 189 20.84 -9.56 -52.94
C GLY A 189 22.22 -10.12 -52.59
N GLU A 190 23.12 -9.38 -51.95
CA GLU A 190 24.54 -9.78 -51.95
C GLU A 190 25.14 -10.25 -50.62
N ARG A 191 24.56 -9.94 -49.44
CA ARG A 191 24.95 -10.56 -48.14
C ARG A 191 23.79 -10.58 -47.13
N PRO A 192 23.68 -11.59 -46.26
CA PRO A 192 22.76 -11.55 -45.13
C PRO A 192 23.21 -10.46 -44.15
N ILE A 193 22.30 -9.54 -43.84
CA ILE A 193 22.46 -8.53 -42.79
C ILE A 193 21.55 -8.95 -41.64
N GLU A 194 22.10 -8.99 -40.43
CA GLU A 194 21.30 -9.19 -39.21
C GLU A 194 20.59 -7.88 -38.86
N VAL A 195 19.26 -7.90 -38.89
CA VAL A 195 18.44 -6.77 -38.42
C VAL A 195 18.04 -7.05 -36.98
N ILE A 196 18.51 -6.22 -36.06
CA ILE A 196 18.14 -6.25 -34.64
C ILE A 196 16.91 -5.38 -34.47
N MET A 197 15.76 -5.99 -34.18
CA MET A 197 14.55 -5.24 -33.83
C MET A 197 14.57 -4.94 -32.33
N HIS A 198 14.42 -3.67 -32.01
CA HIS A 198 14.37 -3.14 -30.66
C HIS A 198 12.91 -2.82 -30.31
N GLY A 199 12.35 -3.53 -29.32
CA GLY A 199 11.01 -3.27 -28.78
C GLY A 199 11.04 -2.65 -27.38
N ILE A 200 9.89 -2.14 -26.95
CA ILE A 200 9.68 -1.75 -25.55
C ILE A 200 9.40 -3.04 -24.77
N ASP A 201 10.05 -3.19 -23.62
CA ASP A 201 9.73 -4.27 -22.69
C ASP A 201 8.35 -4.01 -22.06
N GLU A 202 7.32 -4.64 -22.61
CA GLU A 202 5.93 -4.50 -22.15
C GLU A 202 5.74 -4.98 -20.71
N SER A 203 6.62 -5.86 -20.20
CA SER A 203 6.59 -6.31 -18.79
C SER A 203 7.03 -5.22 -17.82
N LYS A 204 7.65 -4.15 -18.31
CA LYS A 204 8.10 -2.98 -17.55
C LYS A 204 7.22 -1.76 -17.73
N LEU A 205 6.09 -1.89 -18.44
CA LEU A 205 5.12 -0.80 -18.55
C LEU A 205 4.49 -0.53 -17.18
N PRO A 206 4.23 0.75 -16.84
CA PRO A 206 3.53 1.09 -15.62
C PRO A 206 2.12 0.51 -15.67
N VAL A 207 1.72 -0.10 -14.56
CA VAL A 207 0.34 -0.57 -14.39
C VAL A 207 -0.63 0.61 -14.31
N THR A 208 -1.86 0.40 -14.78
CA THR A 208 -2.87 1.46 -14.81
C THR A 208 -3.28 1.89 -13.40
N PRO A 209 -3.75 3.14 -13.19
CA PRO A 209 -4.23 3.56 -11.88
C PRO A 209 -5.27 2.61 -11.27
N TYR A 210 -6.17 2.07 -12.09
CA TYR A 210 -7.11 1.03 -11.67
C TYR A 210 -6.41 -0.21 -11.09
N GLN A 211 -5.44 -0.77 -11.80
CA GLN A 211 -4.67 -1.92 -11.31
C GLN A 211 -3.91 -1.60 -10.02
N GLN A 212 -3.36 -0.38 -9.90
CA GLN A 212 -2.67 0.07 -8.68
C GLN A 212 -3.64 0.15 -7.50
N LEU A 213 -4.83 0.73 -7.69
CA LEU A 213 -5.86 0.83 -6.65
C LEU A 213 -6.34 -0.54 -6.17
N PHE A 214 -6.47 -1.51 -7.08
CA PHE A 214 -6.81 -2.90 -6.72
C PHE A 214 -5.66 -3.63 -6.00
N ARG A 215 -4.39 -3.31 -6.31
CA ARG A 215 -3.26 -3.81 -5.51
C ARG A 215 -3.25 -3.18 -4.11
N CYS A 216 -3.53 -1.88 -3.99
CA CYS A 216 -3.73 -1.23 -2.69
C CYS A 216 -4.88 -1.89 -1.91
N LYS A 217 -6.01 -2.21 -2.58
CA LYS A 217 -7.11 -2.98 -1.96
C LYS A 217 -6.62 -4.31 -1.39
N ASP A 218 -5.87 -5.10 -2.15
CA ASP A 218 -5.33 -6.38 -1.65
C ASP A 218 -4.44 -6.18 -0.41
N VAL A 219 -3.59 -5.14 -0.42
CA VAL A 219 -2.81 -4.76 0.78
C VAL A 219 -3.74 -4.45 1.97
N MET A 220 -4.84 -3.72 1.77
CA MET A 220 -5.79 -3.42 2.86
C MET A 220 -6.49 -4.68 3.39
N ASP A 221 -6.85 -5.63 2.53
CA ASP A 221 -7.45 -6.91 2.94
C ASP A 221 -6.45 -7.76 3.74
N LYS A 222 -5.20 -7.83 3.31
CA LYS A 222 -4.14 -8.51 4.08
C LYS A 222 -3.81 -7.78 5.37
N PHE A 223 -3.90 -6.46 5.36
CA PHE A 223 -3.64 -5.61 6.53
C PHE A 223 -4.70 -5.81 7.61
N THR A 224 -5.98 -5.81 7.26
CA THR A 224 -7.06 -6.08 8.25
C THR A 224 -6.90 -7.46 8.88
N THR A 225 -6.58 -8.47 8.07
CA THR A 225 -6.27 -9.83 8.56
C THR A 225 -5.09 -9.83 9.52
N ALA A 226 -4.01 -9.12 9.18
CA ALA A 226 -2.82 -9.01 10.02
C ALA A 226 -3.13 -8.30 11.35
N VAL A 227 -3.87 -7.19 11.33
CA VAL A 227 -4.28 -6.47 12.53
C VAL A 227 -5.14 -7.35 13.43
N SER A 228 -6.10 -8.11 12.88
CA SER A 228 -6.90 -9.05 13.68
C SER A 228 -6.02 -10.07 14.41
N LYS A 229 -5.06 -10.70 13.72
CA LYS A 229 -4.10 -11.63 14.36
C LYS A 229 -3.30 -10.96 15.48
N VAL A 230 -2.88 -9.70 15.28
CA VAL A 230 -2.16 -8.92 16.29
C VAL A 230 -3.06 -8.62 17.49
N PHE A 231 -4.31 -8.24 17.26
CA PHE A 231 -5.26 -7.98 18.34
C PHE A 231 -5.57 -9.24 19.15
N GLU A 232 -5.75 -10.38 18.48
CA GLU A 232 -5.90 -11.69 19.14
C GLU A 232 -4.68 -12.05 19.99
N ALA A 233 -3.46 -11.82 19.48
CA ALA A 233 -2.23 -12.08 20.23
C ALA A 233 -2.07 -11.16 21.45
N ILE A 234 -2.40 -9.87 21.30
CA ILE A 234 -2.43 -8.92 22.43
C ILE A 234 -3.48 -9.39 23.45
N GLU A 235 -4.67 -9.76 23.01
CA GLU A 235 -5.76 -10.21 23.86
C GLU A 235 -5.38 -11.43 24.69
N GLN A 236 -4.80 -12.45 24.05
CA GLN A 236 -4.31 -13.65 24.73
C GLN A 236 -3.21 -13.33 25.76
N SER A 237 -2.35 -12.35 25.49
CA SER A 237 -1.30 -11.94 26.45
C SER A 237 -1.85 -11.22 27.69
N LEU A 238 -3.09 -10.74 27.64
CA LEU A 238 -3.75 -10.04 28.75
C LEU A 238 -4.62 -10.97 29.61
N GLU A 239 -4.89 -12.19 29.15
CA GLU A 239 -5.66 -13.18 29.91
C GLU A 239 -4.71 -13.94 30.85
N PRO A 240 -5.08 -14.14 32.13
CA PRO A 240 -4.24 -14.90 33.04
C PRO A 240 -4.12 -16.35 32.56
N GLU A 241 -2.90 -16.88 32.51
CA GLU A 241 -2.68 -18.33 32.31
C GLU A 241 -3.42 -19.09 33.43
N GLU A 242 -4.44 -19.87 33.07
CA GLU A 242 -5.14 -20.80 33.99
C GLU A 242 -4.26 -22.00 34.37
#